data_AF-E0UH28-F1
#
_entry.id   AF-E0UH28-F1
#
_cell.length_a   1.000
_cell.length_b   1.000
_cell.length_c   1.000
_cell.angle_alpha   90.00
_cell.angle_beta   90.00
_cell.angle_gamma   90.00
#
_symmetry.space_group_name_H-M   'P 1'
#
loop_
_entity.id
_entity.type
_entity.pdbx_description
1 polymer ?
#
loop_
_entity_poly.entity_id
_entity_poly.type
_entity_poly.pdbx_seq_one_letter_code
_entity_poly.pdbx_strand_id
1 'polypeptide(L)' 'MLAVYFLLLLIVFVTAWIVSNDQDQVHQIAAISTAVIALLLCFSIAIIPGKFLIIFFLFCFFKKIHAIDK' A
#
# COMPACT_ATOMS: atom_id res chain seq x y z
N MET A 1 14.12 -10.14 -10.41
CA MET A 1 12.90 -9.34 -10.66
C MET A 1 11.70 -9.88 -9.89
N LEU A 2 11.35 -11.17 -10.00
CA LEU A 2 10.24 -11.80 -9.27
C LEU A 2 10.28 -11.55 -7.74
N ALA A 3 11.46 -11.70 -7.12
CA ALA A 3 11.65 -11.47 -5.68
C ALA A 3 11.32 -10.04 -5.23
N VAL A 4 11.54 -9.04 -6.10
CA VAL A 4 11.23 -7.63 -5.81
C VAL A 4 9.72 -7.41 -5.76
N TYR A 5 8.96 -8.07 -6.64
CA TYR A 5 7.49 -8.03 -6.61
C TYR A 5 6.92 -8.71 -5.37
N PHE A 6 7.46 -9.86 -4.95
CA PHE A 6 7.05 -10.51 -3.70
C PHE A 6 7.35 -9.66 -2.47
N LEU A 7 8.51 -9.00 -2.44
CA LEU A 7 8.87 -8.07 -1.37
C LEU A 7 7.87 -6.89 -1.30
N LEU A 8 7.48 -6.34 -2.45
CA LEU A 8 6.53 -5.22 -2.52
C LEU A 8 5.11 -5.64 -2.11
N LEU A 9 4.66 -6.82 -2.53
CA LEU A 9 3.40 -7.41 -2.07
C LEU A 9 3.40 -7.63 -0.55
N LEU A 10 4.52 -8.11 0.00
CA LEU A 10 4.68 -8.30 1.44
C LEU A 10 4.56 -6.97 2.19
N ILE A 11 5.20 -5.90 1.70
CA ILE A 11 5.11 -4.56 2.31
C ILE A 11 3.66 -4.07 2.32
N VAL A 12 2.94 -4.18 1.20
CA VAL A 12 1.53 -3.78 1.10
C VAL A 12 0.65 -4.59 2.06
N PHE A 13 0.90 -5.90 2.17
CA PHE A 13 0.18 -6.77 3.09
C PHE A 13 0.41 -6.39 4.56
N VAL A 14 1.67 -6.16 4.95
CA VAL A 14 2.03 -5.72 6.31
C VAL A 14 1.41 -4.36 6.62
N THR A 15 1.41 -3.41 5.68
CA THR A 15 0.74 -2.12 5.87
C THR A 15 -0.77 -2.28 6.05
N ALA A 16 -1.43 -3.11 5.24
CA ALA A 16 -2.87 -3.35 5.38
C ALA A 16 -3.22 -3.99 6.73
N TRP A 17 -2.36 -4.89 7.23
CA TRP A 17 -2.47 -5.49 8.54
C TRP A 17 -2.34 -4.45 9.66
N ILE A 18 -1.30 -3.61 9.63
CA ILE A 18 -1.09 -2.55 10.63
C ILE A 18 -2.28 -1.57 10.63
N VAL A 19 -2.72 -1.12 9.47
CA VAL A 19 -3.88 -0.21 9.35
C VAL A 19 -5.18 -0.86 9.82
N SER A 20 -5.30 -2.19 9.80
CA SER A 20 -6.51 -2.89 10.26
C SER A 20 -6.50 -3.25 11.74
N ASN A 21 -5.32 -3.38 12.36
CA ASN A 21 -5.18 -3.97 13.69
C ASN A 21 -4.62 -3.00 14.73
N ASP A 22 -3.99 -1.91 14.30
CA ASP A 22 -3.43 -0.91 15.19
C ASP A 22 -4.46 0.19 15.48
N GLN A 23 -4.53 0.67 16.73
CA GLN A 23 -5.36 1.82 17.12
C GLN A 23 -4.56 3.12 17.20
N ASP A 24 -3.23 3.04 17.13
CA ASP A 24 -2.36 4.19 17.20
C ASP A 24 -2.25 4.87 15.82
N GLN A 25 -2.83 6.07 15.72
CA GLN A 25 -2.91 6.83 14.48
C GLN A 25 -1.52 7.16 13.91
N VAL A 26 -0.52 7.34 14.77
CA VAL A 26 0.86 7.65 14.33
C VAL A 26 1.47 6.44 13.62
N HIS A 27 1.25 5.23 14.14
CA HIS A 27 1.70 3.98 13.53
C HIS A 27 0.97 3.70 12.21
N GLN A 28 -0.34 3.98 12.14
CA GLN A 28 -1.09 3.87 10.89
C GLN A 28 -0.56 4.83 9.81
N ILE A 29 -0.29 6.09 10.16
CA ILE A 29 0.25 7.09 9.21
C ILE A 29 1.65 6.68 8.72
N ALA A 30 2.52 6.20 9.62
CA ALA A 30 3.84 5.70 9.26
C ALA A 30 3.76 4.47 8.34
N ALA A 31 2.84 3.54 8.61
CA ALA A 31 2.64 2.38 7.76
C ALA A 31 2.12 2.78 6.36
N ILE A 32 1.20 3.74 6.29
CA ILE A 32 0.68 4.29 5.03
C ILE A 32 1.77 4.99 4.22
N SER A 33 2.58 5.85 4.85
CA SER A 33 3.67 6.55 4.14
C SER A 33 4.70 5.57 3.58
N THR A 34 5.02 4.52 4.33
CA THR A 34 5.93 3.45 3.89
C THR A 34 5.35 2.66 2.70
N ALA A 35 4.04 2.37 2.71
CA ALA A 35 3.39 1.74 1.56
C ALA A 35 3.34 2.64 0.32
N VAL A 36 3.13 3.95 0.49
CA VAL A 36 3.14 4.90 -0.64
C VAL A 36 4.52 4.94 -1.29
N ILE A 37 5.60 4.97 -0.50
CA ILE A 37 6.98 4.92 -1.00
C ILE A 37 7.24 3.58 -1.72
N ALA A 38 6.81 2.46 -1.14
CA ALA A 38 6.93 1.15 -1.76
C ALA A 38 6.15 1.06 -3.09
N LEU A 39 4.94 1.62 -3.16
CA LEU A 39 4.12 1.67 -4.37
C LEU A 39 4.76 2.54 -5.46
N LEU A 40 5.36 3.67 -5.10
CA LEU A 40 6.12 4.53 -6.02
C LEU A 40 7.33 3.80 -6.62
N LEU A 41 8.10 3.10 -5.80
CA LEU A 41 9.21 2.27 -6.24
C LEU A 41 8.73 1.12 -7.14
N CYS A 42 7.61 0.50 -6.79
CA CYS A 42 6.96 -0.53 -7.60
C CYS A 42 6.56 0.03 -8.97
N PHE A 43 5.96 1.22 -9.03
CA PHE A 43 5.49 1.82 -10.27
C PHE A 43 6.62 2.21 -11.23
N SER A 44 7.79 2.56 -10.70
CA SER A 44 9.00 2.85 -11.50
C SER A 44 9.60 1.60 -12.14
N ILE A 45 9.46 0.43 -11.52
CA ILE A 45 10.09 -0.82 -11.95
C ILE A 45 9.08 -1.76 -12.64
N ALA A 46 7.78 -1.57 -12.40
CA ALA A 46 6.73 -2.46 -12.85
C ALA A 46 6.37 -2.31 -14.33
N ILE A 47 6.15 -3.46 -14.97
CA ILE A 47 5.61 -3.60 -16.33
C ILE A 47 4.13 -3.16 -16.32
N ILE A 48 3.59 -2.70 -17.46
CA ILE A 48 2.23 -2.13 -17.62
C ILE A 48 1.13 -2.86 -16.81
N PRO A 49 1.03 -4.21 -16.76
CA PRO A 49 0.00 -4.88 -15.96
C PRO A 49 0.13 -4.64 -14.45
N GLY A 50 1.36 -4.54 -13.92
CA GLY A 50 1.62 -4.26 -12.51
C GLY A 50 1.19 -2.85 -12.11
N LYS A 51 1.22 -1.89 -13.05
CA LYS A 51 0.75 -0.52 -12.83
C LYS A 51 -0.77 -0.46 -12.57
N PHE A 52 -1.56 -1.30 -13.24
CA PHE A 52 -3.01 -1.39 -13.00
C PHE A 52 -3.34 -1.96 -11.62
N LEU A 53 -2.61 -2.98 -11.16
CA LEU A 53 -2.78 -3.54 -9.81
C LEU A 53 -2.46 -2.50 -8.72
N ILE A 54 -1.41 -1.69 -8.91
CA ILE A 54 -1.03 -0.60 -8.00
C ILE A 54 -2.14 0.46 -7.92
N ILE A 55 -2.70 0.87 -9.05
CA ILE A 55 -3.80 1.86 -9.11
C ILE A 55 -5.05 1.32 -8.43
N PHE A 56 -5.39 0.05 -8.64
CA PHE A 56 -6.52 -0.60 -7.96
C PHE A 56 -6.33 -0.62 -6.44
N PHE A 57 -5.12 -0.91 -5.96
CA PHE A 57 -4.80 -0.89 -4.54
C PHE A 57 -4.91 0.52 -3.93
N LEU A 58 -4.38 1.53 -4.61
CA LEU A 58 -4.54 2.94 -4.23
C LEU A 58 -6.02 3.33 -4.12
N PHE A 59 -6.84 2.93 -5.10
CA PHE A 59 -8.27 3.20 -5.10
C PHE A 59 -8.99 2.59 -3.90
N CYS A 60 -8.72 1.31 -3.58
CA CYS A 60 -9.26 0.66 -2.39
C CYS A 60 -8.82 1.36 -1.08
N PHE A 61 -7.57 1.83 -1.03
CA PHE A 61 -7.03 2.53 0.14
C PHE A 61 -7.68 3.90 0.37
N PHE A 62 -7.77 4.75 -0.66
CA PHE A 62 -8.43 6.05 -0.55
C PHE A 62 -9.91 5.92 -0.17
N LYS A 63 -10.59 4.88 -0.69
CA LYS A 63 -11.97 4.57 -0.30
C LYS A 63 -12.08 4.24 1.20
N LYS A 64 -11.11 3.51 1.77
CA LYS A 64 -11.12 3.16 3.20
C LYS A 64 -10.88 4.38 4.08
N ILE A 65 -9.92 5.25 3.73
CA ILE A 65 -9.64 6.50 4.49
C ILE A 65 -10.86 7.43 4.45
N HIS A 66 -11.50 7.61 3.29
CA HIS A 66 -12.70 8.43 3.17
C HIS A 66 -13.92 7.87 3.92
N ALA A 67 -13.94 6.57 4.20
CA ALA A 67 -14.98 5.92 5.01
C ALA A 67 -14.74 6.04 6.53
N ILE A 68 -13.51 6.35 6.96
CA ILE A 68 -13.16 6.57 8.38
C ILE A 68 -13.47 8.02 8.80
N ASP A 69 -13.49 8.94 7.84
CA ASP A 69 -13.75 10.38 8.05
C ASP A 69 -15.26 10.74 8.17
N LYS A 70 -16.17 9.76 7.97
CA LYS A 70 -17.63 9.91 8.14
C LYS A 70 -18.11 9.15 9.37
#